data_AF-A0A9W6ZPH7-F1
#
_entry.id   AF-A0A9W6ZPH7-F1
#
_cell.length_a   1.000
_cell.length_b   1.000
_cell.length_c   1.000
_cell.angle_alpha   90.00
_cell.angle_beta   90.00
_cell.angle_gamma   90.00
#
_symmetry.space_group_name_H-M   'P 1'
#
loop_
_entity.id
_entity.type
_entity.pdbx_description
1 polymer ?
#
loop_
_entity_poly.entity_id
_entity_poly.type
_entity_poly.pdbx_seq_one_letter_code
_entity_poly.pdbx_strand_id
1 'polypeptide(L)'
;MHLISERDVGFDYGGFDDAGQNASGEPPGFFADESPGFSANEPPGFSANEPLGFSANEPPGYSSAPSGHAPPLGSLNYPGQQVDILASYKASLMMSEPAFSQQPQKDQKYSIPANVGAAFPYEYVRSDFLSFALDRHGSRLIQRHLSSGDPSTLSLIIQDSVPYLLALSTDIFGNYIVQQMITNSKTMPPQILESLKANVIPLCIDQHGCRVVQASFCHNIALVVIATELQNSGRLGEMTIHVNGNHVVQKIVQLAGPNNYGLSQLLEASMYPLAKDQCGCRFVQRMIEVGWVSTTTWDVKTLINEKYGHYIIQHLLKHSSSVDKSKVFARIVRLGVVPLCRQRYASNVIEKLLMNGQPEHVRYIIQSLEGVDFDGVPICVKLAKDQYGNYVIDKAASAPGGERIKQMVESNAGQWDGGGTIHYSQHPHQQAPHWQQQHSSQQLSSAAPHYQPKQQRQLSSNAPHYQPQKPLNGAAPLYQPPH
;
A
#
# COMPACT_ATOMS: atom_id res chain seq x y z
N MET A 1 21.13 -36.03 44.53
CA MET A 1 22.17 -35.30 45.28
C MET A 1 22.52 -34.09 44.44
N HIS A 2 22.31 -32.81 44.77
CA HIS A 2 21.87 -32.00 45.92
C HIS A 2 20.93 -30.90 45.34
N LEU A 3 19.76 -30.49 45.85
CA LEU A 3 19.29 -29.98 47.16
C LEU A 3 20.05 -28.76 47.71
N ILE A 4 19.48 -27.56 47.50
CA ILE A 4 19.48 -26.34 48.35
C ILE A 4 18.21 -25.54 47.92
N SER A 5 17.06 -25.57 48.60
CA SER A 5 16.59 -25.10 49.92
C SER A 5 16.23 -23.60 50.01
N GLU A 6 14.97 -23.37 50.38
CA GLU A 6 14.28 -22.11 50.71
C GLU A 6 14.83 -21.41 51.97
N ARG A 7 14.51 -20.11 52.09
CA ARG A 7 14.15 -19.34 53.31
C ARG A 7 13.72 -17.93 52.88
N ASP A 8 12.45 -17.58 53.02
CA ASP A 8 11.82 -16.92 54.19
C ASP A 8 12.16 -15.44 54.33
N VAL A 9 11.19 -14.57 54.00
CA VAL A 9 10.85 -13.37 54.79
C VAL A 9 9.34 -13.15 54.67
N GLY A 10 8.64 -13.18 55.81
CA GLY A 10 7.22 -12.86 55.94
C GLY A 10 6.97 -11.71 56.93
N PHE A 11 5.70 -11.29 56.95
CA PHE A 11 5.00 -10.30 57.80
C PHE A 11 5.19 -8.82 57.41
N ASP A 12 4.17 -7.95 57.39
CA ASP A 12 2.99 -7.91 58.26
C ASP A 12 1.76 -7.16 57.67
N TYR A 13 0.60 -7.40 58.27
CA TYR A 13 -0.76 -6.93 57.99
C TYR A 13 -1.11 -5.57 58.62
N GLY A 14 -2.12 -4.90 58.04
CA GLY A 14 -2.94 -3.83 58.64
C GLY A 14 -3.51 -2.94 57.53
N GLY A 15 -4.80 -2.86 57.21
CA GLY A 15 -6.02 -3.09 57.98
C GLY A 15 -6.52 -1.76 58.55
N PHE A 16 -7.39 -1.03 57.81
CA PHE A 16 -8.45 -0.18 58.36
C PHE A 16 -9.46 0.23 57.26
N ASP A 17 -10.70 0.33 57.74
CA ASP A 17 -12.00 0.25 57.08
C ASP A 17 -12.58 1.59 56.57
N ASP A 18 -13.31 1.47 55.45
CA ASP A 18 -14.74 1.81 55.24
C ASP A 18 -15.28 3.27 55.18
N ALA A 19 -16.43 3.36 54.48
CA ALA A 19 -17.33 4.48 54.16
C ALA A 19 -17.02 5.26 52.86
N GLY A 20 -17.89 5.39 51.86
CA GLY A 20 -19.31 5.03 51.71
C GLY A 20 -20.00 6.04 50.78
N GLN A 21 -21.01 5.56 50.05
CA GLN A 21 -22.14 6.28 49.42
C GLN A 21 -22.09 6.62 47.90
N ASN A 22 -22.86 5.79 47.18
CA ASN A 22 -23.80 6.05 46.09
C ASN A 22 -24.13 7.51 45.73
N ALA A 23 -24.12 7.81 44.43
CA ALA A 23 -25.19 8.57 43.79
C ALA A 23 -25.30 8.22 42.29
N SER A 24 -26.49 7.72 41.96
CA SER A 24 -27.06 7.39 40.65
C SER A 24 -27.32 8.59 39.75
N GLY A 25 -27.22 8.41 38.42
CA GLY A 25 -27.91 9.29 37.46
C GLY A 25 -27.42 9.21 36.00
N GLU A 26 -27.91 8.23 35.23
CA GLU A 26 -28.04 8.34 33.76
C GLU A 26 -29.34 9.09 33.41
N PRO A 27 -29.39 9.72 32.21
CA PRO A 27 -30.57 9.55 31.34
C PRO A 27 -30.16 9.46 29.82
N PRO A 28 -31.09 9.31 28.85
CA PRO A 28 -31.27 8.08 28.07
C PRO A 28 -30.96 8.25 26.56
N GLY A 29 -30.99 7.12 25.84
CA GLY A 29 -30.58 6.98 24.45
C GLY A 29 -31.48 7.58 23.36
N PHE A 30 -30.96 7.49 22.14
CA PHE A 30 -31.71 7.65 20.89
C PHE A 30 -31.38 6.48 19.95
N PHE A 31 -32.42 5.74 19.56
CA PHE A 31 -32.42 4.75 18.50
C PHE A 31 -32.62 5.40 17.13
N ALA A 32 -31.94 4.84 16.12
CA ALA A 32 -32.32 4.79 14.69
C ALA A 32 -31.19 4.03 13.95
N ASP A 33 -31.37 3.15 12.99
CA ASP A 33 -32.50 2.37 12.48
C ASP A 33 -31.84 1.26 11.62
N GLU A 34 -32.41 0.05 11.57
CA GLU A 34 -31.87 -1.09 10.80
C GLU A 34 -32.15 -0.95 9.29
N SER A 35 -31.31 -1.59 8.44
CA SER A 35 -31.69 -2.40 7.22
C SER A 35 -30.47 -2.67 6.30
N PRO A 36 -30.49 -3.68 5.39
CA PRO A 36 -30.32 -5.11 5.64
C PRO A 36 -29.12 -5.71 4.86
N GLY A 37 -28.70 -6.92 5.27
CA GLY A 37 -27.52 -7.61 4.72
C GLY A 37 -27.68 -8.27 3.35
N PHE A 38 -26.52 -8.60 2.76
CA PHE A 38 -26.39 -9.67 1.76
C PHE A 38 -25.04 -10.39 1.96
N SER A 39 -25.11 -11.72 1.95
CA SER A 39 -24.02 -12.68 1.99
C SER A 39 -23.84 -13.30 0.60
N ALA A 40 -22.60 -13.53 0.15
CA ALA A 40 -22.28 -14.60 -0.79
C ALA A 40 -20.77 -14.92 -0.80
N ASN A 41 -20.48 -16.23 -0.86
CA ASN A 41 -19.19 -16.92 -0.78
C ASN A 41 -18.37 -16.92 -2.10
N GLU A 42 -17.03 -16.98 -1.96
CA GLU A 42 -16.01 -17.75 -2.72
C GLU A 42 -15.80 -17.60 -4.27
N PRO A 43 -14.61 -18.01 -4.82
CA PRO A 43 -13.75 -17.15 -5.67
C PRO A 43 -13.68 -17.52 -7.18
N PRO A 44 -13.02 -16.68 -8.00
CA PRO A 44 -11.96 -17.18 -8.89
C PRO A 44 -10.76 -16.21 -8.97
N GLY A 45 -9.49 -16.64 -9.03
CA GLY A 45 -8.90 -17.30 -10.20
C GLY A 45 -7.96 -16.30 -10.91
N PHE A 46 -6.65 -16.48 -10.76
CA PHE A 46 -5.63 -15.66 -11.42
C PHE A 46 -5.70 -15.84 -12.94
N SER A 47 -5.77 -14.72 -13.68
CA SER A 47 -5.35 -14.65 -15.08
C SER A 47 -4.48 -13.43 -15.29
N ALA A 48 -3.36 -13.64 -15.97
CA ALA A 48 -2.44 -12.62 -16.44
C ALA A 48 -3.04 -11.87 -17.65
N ASN A 49 -2.61 -10.62 -17.81
CA ASN A 49 -2.94 -9.64 -18.86
C ASN A 49 -4.25 -8.86 -18.65
N GLU A 50 -4.14 -7.56 -18.33
CA GLU A 50 -4.93 -6.47 -18.94
C GLU A 50 -4.43 -5.05 -18.52
N PRO A 51 -4.77 -3.98 -19.28
CA PRO A 51 -3.94 -2.78 -19.49
C PRO A 51 -4.22 -1.59 -18.56
N LEU A 52 -3.31 -0.61 -18.58
CA LEU A 52 -3.36 0.65 -17.82
C LEU A 52 -4.53 1.54 -18.28
N GLY A 53 -5.67 1.45 -17.62
CA GLY A 53 -6.83 2.32 -17.81
C GLY A 53 -6.79 3.55 -16.90
N PHE A 54 -6.56 4.72 -17.48
CA PHE A 54 -6.83 6.01 -16.84
C PHE A 54 -8.32 6.33 -16.95
N SER A 55 -9.00 6.57 -15.83
CA SER A 55 -10.30 7.23 -15.82
C SER A 55 -10.29 8.38 -14.82
N ALA A 56 -10.61 9.55 -15.34
CA ALA A 56 -10.76 10.80 -14.62
C ALA A 56 -12.22 10.94 -14.18
N ASN A 57 -12.46 11.12 -12.89
CA ASN A 57 -13.50 11.99 -12.34
C ASN A 57 -13.29 12.10 -10.82
N GLU A 58 -13.45 13.33 -10.32
CA GLU A 58 -13.41 13.81 -8.92
C GLU A 58 -12.06 14.33 -8.35
N PRO A 59 -12.06 15.55 -7.76
CA PRO A 59 -10.88 16.18 -7.16
C PRO A 59 -10.70 15.74 -5.69
N PRO A 60 -9.47 15.71 -5.14
CA PRO A 60 -9.28 15.65 -3.70
C PRO A 60 -9.71 16.99 -3.08
N GLY A 61 -10.74 16.93 -2.22
CA GLY A 61 -11.17 18.05 -1.39
C GLY A 61 -10.08 18.45 -0.40
N TYR A 62 -9.83 19.76 -0.30
CA TYR A 62 -9.02 20.35 0.76
C TYR A 62 -9.75 20.19 2.10
N SER A 63 -9.08 19.60 3.08
CA SER A 63 -9.44 19.71 4.49
C SER A 63 -8.15 19.89 5.29
N SER A 64 -7.87 21.15 5.62
CA SER A 64 -6.91 21.55 6.63
C SER A 64 -7.43 21.10 8.01
N ALA A 65 -6.68 20.25 8.70
CA ALA A 65 -6.90 19.95 10.11
C ALA A 65 -5.76 20.55 10.96
N PRO A 66 -6.05 20.97 12.21
CA PRO A 66 -5.26 21.94 12.93
C PRO A 66 -4.09 21.35 13.71
N SER A 67 -3.04 22.14 13.83
CA SER A 67 -1.86 21.94 14.65
C SER A 67 -2.24 21.82 16.14
N GLY A 68 -2.05 20.64 16.72
CA GLY A 68 -2.18 20.38 18.16
C GLY A 68 -0.84 20.06 18.77
N HIS A 69 -0.37 20.93 19.67
CA HIS A 69 0.83 20.74 20.50
C HIS A 69 0.69 19.56 21.48
N ALA A 70 1.78 18.80 21.68
CA ALA A 70 1.99 17.92 22.84
C ALA A 70 3.50 17.84 23.19
N PRO A 71 3.85 17.58 24.47
CA PRO A 71 5.05 18.11 25.15
C PRO A 71 6.32 17.24 25.05
N PRO A 72 7.51 17.72 25.49
CA PRO A 72 8.76 16.99 25.32
C PRO A 72 8.99 15.98 26.46
N LEU A 73 9.49 14.79 26.12
CA LEU A 73 9.88 13.75 27.08
C LEU A 73 11.38 13.42 26.92
N GLY A 74 12.14 13.77 27.96
CA GLY A 74 13.16 12.93 28.60
C GLY A 74 14.40 12.53 27.80
N SER A 75 15.49 13.25 28.05
CA SER A 75 16.87 12.89 27.71
C SER A 75 17.28 11.53 28.32
N LEU A 76 17.89 10.66 27.50
CA LEU A 76 18.77 9.58 27.96
C LEU A 76 20.12 9.72 27.24
N ASN A 77 21.16 9.96 28.03
CA ASN A 77 22.56 10.08 27.64
C ASN A 77 23.16 8.72 27.23
N TYR A 78 23.84 8.68 26.08
CA TYR A 78 24.93 7.73 25.80
C TYR A 78 26.08 8.46 25.09
N PRO A 79 27.35 8.24 25.49
CA PRO A 79 28.50 8.88 24.86
C PRO A 79 29.05 8.00 23.72
N GLY A 80 29.24 8.60 22.55
CA GLY A 80 29.93 7.98 21.42
C GLY A 80 29.47 8.58 20.11
N GLN A 81 30.30 9.46 19.54
CA GLN A 81 30.11 10.19 18.27
C GLN A 81 29.23 9.47 17.23
N GLN A 82 27.94 9.79 17.23
CA GLN A 82 27.11 9.73 16.04
C GLN A 82 26.81 11.18 15.67
N VAL A 83 27.29 11.60 14.51
CA VAL A 83 26.80 12.81 13.88
C VAL A 83 25.32 12.54 13.58
N ASP A 84 24.42 13.16 14.36
CA ASP A 84 22.98 13.06 14.15
C ASP A 84 22.61 13.85 12.89
N ILE A 85 22.78 13.18 11.75
CA ILE A 85 22.44 13.70 10.41
C ILE A 85 20.96 14.12 10.37
N LEU A 86 20.10 13.48 11.16
CA LEU A 86 18.66 13.74 11.21
C LEU A 86 18.34 15.05 11.95
N ALA A 87 19.06 15.34 13.05
CA ALA A 87 18.93 16.61 13.79
C ALA A 87 19.55 17.78 13.02
N SER A 88 20.70 17.57 12.39
CA SER A 88 21.38 18.60 11.58
C SER A 88 20.58 18.99 10.34
N TYR A 89 19.85 18.04 9.74
CA TYR A 89 18.97 18.30 8.58
C TYR A 89 17.66 18.99 8.95
N LYS A 90 17.04 18.65 10.10
CA LYS A 90 15.88 19.38 10.62
C LYS A 90 16.21 20.85 10.92
N ALA A 91 17.41 21.14 11.41
CA ALA A 91 17.88 22.51 11.63
C ALA A 91 18.16 23.28 10.32
N SER A 92 18.74 22.62 9.30
CA SER A 92 18.95 23.25 7.98
C SER A 92 17.66 23.52 7.22
N LEU A 93 16.66 22.62 7.28
CA LEU A 93 15.35 22.80 6.65
C LEU A 93 14.57 23.98 7.24
N MET A 94 14.71 24.25 8.54
CA MET A 94 14.05 25.38 9.20
C MET A 94 14.71 26.74 8.94
N MET A 95 15.89 26.75 8.33
CA MET A 95 16.65 27.97 8.02
C MET A 95 16.69 28.30 6.52
N SER A 96 16.02 27.52 5.67
CA SER A 96 16.03 27.70 4.21
C SER A 96 14.66 27.87 3.55
N GLU A 97 13.57 28.05 4.30
CA GLU A 97 12.30 28.48 3.71
C GLU A 97 12.27 30.00 3.56
N PRO A 98 12.15 30.55 2.33
CA PRO A 98 11.39 31.78 2.19
C PRO A 98 9.92 31.42 2.42
N ALA A 99 9.27 32.10 3.36
CA ALA A 99 7.82 32.07 3.52
C ALA A 99 7.16 32.49 2.19
N PHE A 100 6.80 31.53 1.34
CA PHE A 100 5.98 31.76 0.16
C PHE A 100 4.52 31.46 0.50
N SER A 101 4.02 32.13 1.53
CA SER A 101 2.59 32.27 1.78
C SER A 101 2.05 33.40 0.90
N GLN A 102 1.81 33.08 -0.38
CA GLN A 102 0.81 33.71 -1.25
C GLN A 102 0.89 33.06 -2.64
N GLN A 103 -0.02 32.12 -2.92
CA GLN A 103 -0.31 31.74 -4.31
C GLN A 103 -0.93 32.97 -5.00
N PRO A 104 -0.41 33.45 -6.13
CA PRO A 104 -1.16 34.40 -6.93
C PRO A 104 -2.41 33.67 -7.45
N GLN A 105 -3.60 34.20 -7.15
CA GLN A 105 -4.81 33.86 -7.89
C GLN A 105 -4.51 34.18 -9.37
N LYS A 106 -4.18 33.16 -10.16
CA LYS A 106 -4.02 33.31 -11.60
C LYS A 106 -5.41 33.44 -12.20
N ASP A 107 -5.76 34.67 -12.55
CA ASP A 107 -6.94 34.97 -13.35
C ASP A 107 -6.96 34.07 -14.60
N GLN A 108 -8.15 33.53 -14.89
CA GLN A 108 -8.43 32.64 -16.02
C GLN A 108 -8.20 33.41 -17.33
N LYS A 109 -6.95 33.41 -17.83
CA LYS A 109 -6.56 34.25 -18.98
C LYS A 109 -7.21 33.83 -20.29
N TYR A 110 -7.62 32.56 -20.41
CA TYR A 110 -8.26 32.00 -21.60
C TYR A 110 -9.67 31.51 -21.30
N SER A 111 -10.67 32.22 -21.84
CA SER A 111 -12.05 31.71 -21.92
C SER A 111 -12.12 30.69 -23.06
N ILE A 112 -11.66 29.47 -22.82
CA ILE A 112 -11.89 28.34 -23.74
C ILE A 112 -13.23 27.73 -23.34
N PRO A 113 -14.29 27.83 -24.16
CA PRO A 113 -15.56 27.18 -23.88
C PRO A 113 -15.34 25.69 -23.57
N ALA A 114 -16.02 25.15 -22.55
CA ALA A 114 -15.92 23.74 -22.17
C ALA A 114 -16.21 22.77 -23.35
N ASN A 115 -16.88 23.27 -24.39
CA ASN A 115 -17.29 22.57 -25.61
C ASN A 115 -16.36 22.74 -26.82
N VAL A 116 -15.21 23.39 -26.68
CA VAL A 116 -14.18 23.36 -27.71
C VAL A 116 -13.55 21.96 -27.72
N GLY A 117 -14.09 21.07 -28.54
CA GLY A 117 -13.69 19.67 -28.67
C GLY A 117 -12.35 19.48 -29.38
N ALA A 118 -12.06 18.24 -29.78
CA ALA A 118 -10.85 17.82 -30.52
C ALA A 118 -10.66 18.49 -31.91
N ALA A 119 -11.57 19.38 -32.31
CA ALA A 119 -11.52 20.14 -33.55
C ALA A 119 -10.77 21.49 -33.44
N PHE A 120 -10.34 21.89 -32.24
CA PHE A 120 -9.48 23.07 -32.10
C PHE A 120 -8.10 22.80 -32.69
N PRO A 121 -7.58 23.61 -33.62
CA PRO A 121 -6.27 23.34 -34.21
C PRO A 121 -5.14 23.57 -33.19
N TYR A 122 -4.15 22.67 -33.15
CA TYR A 122 -3.04 22.76 -32.21
C TYR A 122 -2.17 24.01 -32.46
N GLU A 123 -2.15 24.54 -33.68
CA GLU A 123 -1.41 25.73 -34.09
C GLU A 123 -1.75 26.96 -33.23
N TYR A 124 -3.01 27.09 -32.80
CA TYR A 124 -3.43 28.19 -31.92
C TYR A 124 -2.84 28.02 -30.51
N VAL A 125 -2.83 26.79 -29.99
CA VAL A 125 -2.21 26.48 -28.69
C VAL A 125 -0.71 26.75 -28.74
N ARG A 126 -0.06 26.41 -29.85
CA ARG A 126 1.39 26.51 -30.03
C ARG A 126 1.92 27.93 -29.88
N SER A 127 1.14 28.93 -30.29
CA SER A 127 1.52 30.35 -30.19
C SER A 127 1.72 30.85 -28.76
N ASP A 128 1.12 30.18 -27.76
CA ASP A 128 1.28 30.48 -26.34
C ASP A 128 1.28 29.19 -25.51
N PHE A 129 2.08 28.21 -25.95
CA PHE A 129 2.04 26.85 -25.45
C PHE A 129 2.14 26.77 -23.93
N LEU A 130 3.10 27.48 -23.33
CA LEU A 130 3.34 27.41 -21.88
C LEU A 130 2.12 27.89 -21.08
N SER A 131 1.47 28.98 -21.50
CA SER A 131 0.31 29.50 -20.78
C SER A 131 -0.88 28.55 -20.86
N PHE A 132 -1.08 27.87 -22.00
CA PHE A 132 -2.08 26.81 -22.11
C PHE A 132 -1.72 25.59 -21.27
N ALA A 133 -0.46 25.16 -21.29
CA ALA A 133 0.00 23.97 -20.59
C ALA A 133 -0.10 24.09 -19.05
N LEU A 134 0.05 25.31 -18.52
CA LEU A 134 -0.08 25.62 -17.09
C LEU A 134 -1.50 26.09 -16.69
N ASP A 135 -2.46 26.05 -17.62
CA ASP A 135 -3.87 26.33 -17.37
C ASP A 135 -4.67 25.02 -17.28
N ARG A 136 -5.71 25.01 -16.44
CA ARG A 136 -6.56 23.83 -16.23
C ARG A 136 -7.24 23.36 -17.52
N HIS A 137 -7.80 24.28 -18.30
CA HIS A 137 -8.52 23.96 -19.53
C HIS A 137 -7.56 23.81 -20.71
N GLY A 138 -6.54 24.65 -20.79
CA GLY A 138 -5.49 24.56 -21.80
C GLY A 138 -4.73 23.23 -21.73
N SER A 139 -4.34 22.76 -20.54
CA SER A 139 -3.67 21.46 -20.39
C SER A 139 -4.58 20.31 -20.83
N ARG A 140 -5.87 20.37 -20.51
CA ARG A 140 -6.84 19.37 -20.98
C ARG A 140 -7.00 19.37 -22.50
N LEU A 141 -6.91 20.53 -23.14
CA LEU A 141 -6.94 20.64 -24.60
C LEU A 141 -5.71 19.98 -25.24
N ILE A 142 -4.51 20.25 -24.70
CA ILE A 142 -3.27 19.59 -25.16
C ILE A 142 -3.33 18.07 -24.98
N GLN A 143 -3.83 17.60 -23.83
CA GLN A 143 -4.02 16.17 -23.57
C GLN A 143 -4.98 15.49 -24.58
N ARG A 144 -6.03 16.20 -25.04
CA ARG A 144 -6.92 15.66 -26.10
C ARG A 144 -6.19 15.51 -27.43
N HIS A 145 -5.32 16.46 -27.78
CA HIS A 145 -4.46 16.34 -28.96
C HIS A 145 -3.53 15.12 -28.87
N LEU A 146 -2.91 14.92 -27.71
CA LEU A 146 -2.06 13.74 -27.46
C LEU A 146 -2.86 12.43 -27.53
N SER A 147 -4.13 12.44 -27.11
CA SER A 147 -5.01 11.27 -27.13
C SER A 147 -5.45 10.84 -28.54
N SER A 148 -5.31 11.70 -29.55
CA SER A 148 -5.63 11.35 -30.95
C SER A 148 -4.72 10.26 -31.52
N GLY A 149 -3.53 10.08 -30.94
CA GLY A 149 -2.54 9.11 -31.39
C GLY A 149 -1.79 9.51 -32.67
N ASP A 150 -1.99 10.71 -33.20
CA ASP A 150 -1.23 11.20 -34.37
C ASP A 150 0.25 11.42 -34.00
N PRO A 151 1.19 10.68 -34.63
CA PRO A 151 2.62 10.82 -34.36
C PRO A 151 3.19 12.21 -34.69
N SER A 152 2.60 12.91 -35.66
CA SER A 152 3.06 14.25 -36.07
C SER A 152 2.74 15.28 -35.00
N THR A 153 1.49 15.28 -34.52
CA THR A 153 1.03 16.11 -33.40
C THR A 153 1.81 15.82 -32.12
N LEU A 154 2.06 14.54 -31.79
CA LEU A 154 2.89 14.17 -30.65
C LEU A 154 4.30 14.77 -30.76
N SER A 155 4.93 14.66 -31.94
CA SER A 155 6.29 15.18 -32.17
C SER A 155 6.35 16.70 -32.01
N LEU A 156 5.34 17.42 -32.51
CA LEU A 156 5.23 18.87 -32.34
C LEU A 156 5.08 19.27 -30.87
N ILE A 157 4.18 18.60 -30.13
CA ILE A 157 3.96 18.87 -28.70
C ILE A 157 5.23 18.60 -27.88
N ILE A 158 5.96 17.53 -28.19
CA ILE A 158 7.26 17.25 -27.56
C ILE A 158 8.23 18.41 -27.82
N GLN A 159 8.37 18.84 -29.07
CA GLN A 159 9.26 19.93 -29.46
C GLN A 159 8.94 21.23 -28.71
N ASP A 160 7.66 21.59 -28.60
CA ASP A 160 7.23 22.81 -27.90
C ASP A 160 7.38 22.72 -26.37
N SER A 161 7.38 21.49 -25.84
CA SER A 161 7.57 21.23 -24.41
C SER A 161 9.03 21.27 -23.96
N VAL A 162 10.00 21.01 -24.86
CA VAL A 162 11.43 20.87 -24.52
C VAL A 162 11.97 21.98 -23.60
N PRO A 163 11.70 23.29 -23.86
CA PRO A 163 12.25 24.36 -23.03
C PRO A 163 11.67 24.40 -21.60
N TYR A 164 10.58 23.69 -21.35
CA TYR A 164 9.77 23.82 -20.13
C TYR A 164 9.58 22.50 -19.38
N LEU A 165 10.26 21.41 -19.76
CA LEU A 165 9.99 20.06 -19.26
C LEU A 165 9.98 19.96 -17.72
N LEU A 166 10.94 20.60 -17.05
CA LEU A 166 10.97 20.60 -15.58
C LEU A 166 9.75 21.34 -15.00
N ALA A 167 9.48 22.55 -15.48
CA ALA A 167 8.35 23.36 -15.01
C ALA A 167 7.01 22.67 -15.26
N LEU A 168 6.83 22.03 -16.41
CA LEU A 168 5.65 21.23 -16.71
C LEU A 168 5.56 20.02 -15.78
N SER A 169 6.67 19.31 -15.54
CA SER A 169 6.66 18.09 -14.74
C SER A 169 6.27 18.32 -13.28
N THR A 170 6.57 19.50 -12.72
CA THR A 170 6.25 19.86 -11.34
C THR A 170 4.99 20.73 -11.22
N ASP A 171 4.32 21.05 -12.33
CA ASP A 171 3.07 21.82 -12.32
C ASP A 171 1.85 20.92 -12.11
N ILE A 172 0.82 21.43 -11.43
CA ILE A 172 -0.41 20.69 -11.12
C ILE A 172 -1.20 20.25 -12.36
N PHE A 173 -1.06 20.93 -13.51
CA PHE A 173 -1.70 20.60 -14.77
C PHE A 173 -0.71 20.13 -15.84
N GLY A 174 0.48 20.73 -15.90
CA GLY A 174 1.52 20.42 -16.88
C GLY A 174 2.02 18.97 -16.79
N ASN A 175 2.05 18.40 -15.58
CA ASN A 175 2.60 17.06 -15.36
C ASN A 175 1.87 15.98 -16.17
N TYR A 176 0.58 16.16 -16.42
CA TYR A 176 -0.23 15.24 -17.21
C TYR A 176 0.15 15.25 -18.69
N ILE A 177 0.59 16.39 -19.22
CA ILE A 177 1.07 16.52 -20.60
C ILE A 177 2.35 15.71 -20.75
N VAL A 178 3.31 15.86 -19.82
CA VAL A 178 4.57 15.12 -19.86
C VAL A 178 4.35 13.62 -19.71
N GLN A 179 3.47 13.20 -18.81
CA GLN A 179 3.08 11.79 -18.67
C GLN A 179 2.51 11.23 -19.99
N GLN A 180 1.59 11.94 -20.63
CA GLN A 180 1.01 11.48 -21.90
C GLN A 180 2.02 11.46 -23.05
N MET A 181 2.93 12.44 -23.14
CA MET A 181 4.01 12.40 -24.12
C MET A 181 4.87 11.14 -23.96
N ILE A 182 5.20 10.79 -22.72
CA ILE A 182 5.98 9.59 -22.38
C ILE A 182 5.20 8.32 -22.77
N THR A 183 3.94 8.18 -22.33
CA THR A 183 3.17 6.94 -22.52
C THR A 183 2.73 6.72 -23.96
N ASN A 184 2.51 7.80 -24.72
CA ASN A 184 2.09 7.72 -26.13
C ASN A 184 3.27 7.54 -27.08
N SER A 185 4.51 7.77 -26.60
CA SER A 185 5.71 7.54 -27.39
C SER A 185 6.05 6.05 -27.45
N LYS A 186 6.37 5.54 -28.65
CA LYS A 186 6.82 4.14 -28.84
C LYS A 186 8.15 3.85 -28.15
N THR A 187 9.02 4.85 -28.10
CA THR A 187 10.32 4.79 -27.42
C THR A 187 10.45 6.04 -26.55
N MET A 188 11.25 5.95 -25.49
CA MET A 188 11.49 7.10 -24.61
C MET A 188 12.03 8.30 -25.39
N PRO A 189 11.35 9.47 -25.39
CA PRO A 189 11.88 10.66 -26.05
C PRO A 189 13.19 11.13 -25.40
N PRO A 190 14.27 11.34 -26.16
CA PRO A 190 15.59 11.59 -25.59
C PRO A 190 15.65 12.89 -24.77
N GLN A 191 14.99 13.96 -25.23
CA GLN A 191 14.94 15.25 -24.50
C GLN A 191 14.24 15.11 -23.16
N ILE A 192 13.19 14.28 -23.08
CA ILE A 192 12.49 14.00 -21.82
C ILE A 192 13.39 13.17 -20.90
N LEU A 193 14.05 12.13 -21.43
CA LEU A 193 14.97 11.31 -20.62
C LEU A 193 16.13 12.13 -20.06
N GLU A 194 16.73 13.01 -20.86
CA GLU A 194 17.80 13.91 -20.41
C GLU A 194 17.31 14.86 -19.31
N SER A 195 16.12 15.45 -19.47
CA SER A 195 15.50 16.29 -18.45
C SER A 195 15.21 15.52 -17.16
N LEU A 196 14.71 14.27 -17.24
CA LEU A 196 14.48 13.42 -16.08
C LEU A 196 15.80 13.09 -15.39
N LYS A 197 16.81 12.66 -16.15
CA LYS A 197 18.14 12.30 -15.63
C LYS A 197 18.81 13.47 -14.89
N ALA A 198 18.75 14.67 -15.46
CA ALA A 198 19.33 15.86 -14.84
C ALA A 198 18.63 16.28 -13.54
N ASN A 199 17.38 15.86 -13.33
CA ASN A 199 16.52 16.32 -12.24
C ASN A 199 15.91 15.17 -11.42
N VAL A 200 16.54 14.00 -11.37
CA VAL A 200 15.98 12.80 -10.73
C VAL A 200 15.51 13.10 -9.32
N ILE A 201 16.37 13.70 -8.49
CA ILE A 201 16.01 13.89 -7.08
C ILE A 201 14.90 14.95 -6.90
N PRO A 202 15.00 16.18 -7.44
CA PRO A 202 13.91 17.16 -7.36
C PRO A 202 12.57 16.60 -7.83
N LEU A 203 12.56 15.86 -8.93
CA LEU A 203 11.34 15.26 -9.47
C LEU A 203 10.79 14.15 -8.57
N CYS A 204 11.64 13.29 -7.99
CA CYS A 204 11.19 12.22 -7.10
C CYS A 204 10.50 12.75 -5.84
N ILE A 205 10.96 13.88 -5.29
CA ILE A 205 10.39 14.47 -4.07
C ILE A 205 9.24 15.42 -4.36
N ASP A 206 9.06 15.87 -5.59
CA ASP A 206 7.93 16.71 -5.98
C ASP A 206 6.60 15.91 -6.05
N GLN A 207 5.50 16.53 -5.62
CA GLN A 207 4.18 15.88 -5.56
C GLN A 207 3.61 15.54 -6.94
N HIS A 208 4.00 16.27 -7.99
CA HIS A 208 3.59 16.05 -9.38
C HIS A 208 4.72 15.38 -10.17
N GLY A 209 5.96 15.82 -9.99
CA GLY A 209 7.15 15.28 -10.63
C GLY A 209 7.32 13.79 -10.39
N CYS A 210 6.99 13.29 -9.19
CA CYS A 210 7.13 11.86 -8.88
C CYS A 210 6.21 11.00 -9.76
N ARG A 211 5.09 11.55 -10.25
CA ARG A 211 4.16 10.87 -11.16
C ARG A 211 4.74 10.80 -12.57
N VAL A 212 5.41 11.86 -13.02
CA VAL A 212 6.12 11.88 -14.31
C VAL A 212 7.26 10.85 -14.31
N VAL A 213 8.06 10.79 -13.24
CA VAL A 213 9.12 9.79 -13.08
C VAL A 213 8.53 8.38 -13.12
N GLN A 214 7.45 8.11 -12.40
CA GLN A 214 6.79 6.81 -12.42
C GLN A 214 6.22 6.44 -13.80
N ALA A 215 5.64 7.40 -14.53
CA ALA A 215 5.13 7.17 -15.88
C ALA A 215 6.26 6.82 -16.86
N SER A 216 7.45 7.40 -16.69
CA SER A 216 8.62 7.09 -17.51
C SER A 216 9.03 5.62 -17.49
N PHE A 217 8.68 4.89 -16.42
CA PHE A 217 9.00 3.47 -16.28
C PHE A 217 8.20 2.54 -17.20
N CYS A 218 7.28 3.05 -18.03
CA CYS A 218 6.78 2.28 -19.18
C CYS A 218 7.90 2.01 -20.21
N HIS A 219 9.00 2.77 -20.16
CA HIS A 219 10.20 2.55 -20.95
C HIS A 219 11.34 2.06 -20.05
N ASN A 220 11.82 0.83 -20.27
CA ASN A 220 12.87 0.21 -19.45
C ASN A 220 14.17 1.05 -19.35
N ILE A 221 14.51 1.80 -20.40
CA ILE A 221 15.69 2.68 -20.38
C ILE A 221 15.59 3.75 -19.29
N ALA A 222 14.40 4.32 -19.05
CA ALA A 222 14.19 5.32 -18.02
C ALA A 222 14.30 4.70 -16.63
N LEU A 223 13.75 3.49 -16.43
CA LEU A 223 13.90 2.72 -15.20
C LEU A 223 15.37 2.53 -14.81
N VAL A 224 16.18 2.05 -15.76
CA VAL A 224 17.63 1.84 -15.55
C VAL A 224 18.34 3.15 -15.21
N VAL A 225 18.14 4.20 -16.02
CA VAL A 225 18.80 5.50 -15.81
C VAL A 225 18.44 6.08 -14.44
N ILE A 226 17.15 6.12 -14.11
CA ILE A 226 16.69 6.71 -12.84
C ILE A 226 17.17 5.89 -11.64
N ALA A 227 17.14 4.56 -11.71
CA ALA A 227 17.67 3.70 -10.64
C ALA A 227 19.17 3.93 -10.42
N THR A 228 19.96 4.03 -11.51
CA THR A 228 21.39 4.32 -11.43
C THR A 228 21.68 5.71 -10.88
N GLU A 229 20.94 6.75 -11.28
CA GLU A 229 21.11 8.10 -10.72
C GLU A 229 20.74 8.14 -9.23
N LEU A 230 19.67 7.45 -8.81
CA LEU A 230 19.31 7.31 -7.40
C LEU A 230 20.42 6.60 -6.61
N GLN A 231 20.97 5.52 -7.15
CA GLN A 231 22.10 4.79 -6.56
C GLN A 231 23.31 5.72 -6.37
N ASN A 232 23.68 6.48 -7.39
CA ASN A 232 24.85 7.37 -7.39
C ASN A 232 24.66 8.63 -6.54
N SER A 233 23.42 9.04 -6.31
CA SER A 233 23.12 10.27 -5.56
C SER A 233 23.52 10.24 -4.09
N GLY A 234 23.70 9.05 -3.50
CA GLY A 234 23.85 8.87 -2.05
C GLY A 234 22.58 9.19 -1.24
N ARG A 235 21.47 9.56 -1.89
CA ARG A 235 20.22 10.05 -1.26
C ARG A 235 19.13 8.97 -1.20
N LEU A 236 19.45 7.73 -1.56
CA LEU A 236 18.47 6.64 -1.65
C LEU A 236 17.69 6.43 -0.34
N GLY A 237 18.37 6.50 0.82
CA GLY A 237 17.72 6.37 2.13
C GLY A 237 16.73 7.51 2.43
N GLU A 238 16.98 8.73 1.93
CA GLU A 238 16.01 9.83 2.04
C GLU A 238 14.78 9.56 1.18
N MET A 239 14.98 9.00 -0.01
CA MET A 239 13.88 8.70 -0.93
C MET A 239 12.93 7.65 -0.37
N THR A 240 13.41 6.64 0.37
CA THR A 240 12.56 5.58 0.92
C THR A 240 11.62 6.08 2.02
N ILE A 241 11.99 7.14 2.73
CA ILE A 241 11.18 7.74 3.81
C ILE A 241 10.39 8.99 3.37
N HIS A 242 10.71 9.55 2.20
CA HIS A 242 10.01 10.73 1.68
C HIS A 242 8.58 10.40 1.20
N VAL A 243 7.61 11.26 1.51
CA VAL A 243 6.17 11.06 1.19
C VAL A 243 5.88 10.85 -0.30
N ASN A 244 6.68 11.45 -1.19
CA ASN A 244 6.58 11.25 -2.65
C ASN A 244 7.64 10.27 -3.17
N GLY A 245 8.87 10.34 -2.62
CA GLY A 245 10.01 9.58 -3.11
C GLY A 245 9.82 8.08 -2.90
N ASN A 246 9.14 7.70 -1.81
CA ASN A 246 8.91 6.30 -1.46
C ASN A 246 8.13 5.57 -2.57
N HIS A 247 7.23 6.27 -3.28
CA HIS A 247 6.45 5.69 -4.38
C HIS A 247 7.33 5.38 -5.58
N VAL A 248 8.29 6.27 -5.90
CA VAL A 248 9.23 6.05 -7.00
C VAL A 248 10.10 4.83 -6.73
N VAL A 249 10.75 4.76 -5.56
CA VAL A 249 11.63 3.62 -5.24
C VAL A 249 10.86 2.31 -5.10
N GLN A 250 9.62 2.32 -4.59
CA GLN A 250 8.76 1.14 -4.62
C GLN A 250 8.43 0.68 -6.04
N LYS A 251 8.13 1.62 -6.95
CA LYS A 251 7.85 1.29 -8.34
C LYS A 251 9.07 0.72 -9.05
N ILE A 252 10.27 1.20 -8.73
CA ILE A 252 11.53 0.61 -9.20
C ILE A 252 11.63 -0.84 -8.74
N VAL A 253 11.50 -1.11 -7.43
CA VAL A 253 11.57 -2.49 -6.89
C VAL A 253 10.57 -3.42 -7.58
N GLN A 254 9.33 -2.96 -7.80
CA GLN A 254 8.28 -3.75 -8.47
C GLN A 254 8.62 -4.10 -9.93
N LEU A 255 9.22 -3.17 -10.67
CA LEU A 255 9.49 -3.35 -12.10
C LEU A 255 10.85 -3.99 -12.39
N ALA A 256 11.81 -3.83 -11.48
CA ALA A 256 13.16 -4.33 -11.65
C ALA A 256 13.28 -5.85 -11.49
N GLY A 257 12.29 -6.48 -10.85
CA GLY A 257 12.26 -7.92 -10.62
C GLY A 257 13.50 -8.39 -9.84
N PRO A 258 14.29 -9.36 -10.34
CA PRO A 258 15.51 -9.81 -9.66
C PRO A 258 16.69 -8.83 -9.77
N ASN A 259 16.67 -7.87 -10.70
CA ASN A 259 17.76 -6.92 -10.88
C ASN A 259 17.65 -5.79 -9.86
N ASN A 260 18.42 -5.85 -8.78
CA ASN A 260 18.29 -4.87 -7.70
C ASN A 260 18.98 -3.53 -7.95
N TYR A 261 19.69 -3.35 -9.07
CA TYR A 261 20.50 -2.17 -9.38
C TYR A 261 21.44 -1.73 -8.23
N GLY A 262 21.91 -2.67 -7.40
CA GLY A 262 22.72 -2.37 -6.21
C GLY A 262 21.98 -1.68 -5.06
N LEU A 263 20.67 -1.44 -5.18
CA LEU A 263 19.87 -0.71 -4.20
C LEU A 263 19.76 -1.44 -2.85
N SER A 264 19.72 -2.78 -2.86
CA SER A 264 19.56 -3.54 -1.61
C SER A 264 20.83 -3.48 -0.75
N GLN A 265 22.01 -3.55 -1.37
CA GLN A 265 23.29 -3.46 -0.67
C GLN A 265 23.49 -2.09 -0.01
N LEU A 266 23.09 -1.01 -0.70
CA LEU A 266 23.23 0.36 -0.16
C LEU A 266 22.38 0.61 1.09
N LEU A 267 21.29 -0.15 1.27
CA LEU A 267 20.34 0.08 2.36
C LEU A 267 20.37 -1.01 3.44
N GLU A 268 21.27 -1.99 3.35
CA GLU A 268 21.30 -3.13 4.27
C GLU A 268 21.36 -2.68 5.75
N ALA A 269 22.24 -1.72 6.06
CA ALA A 269 22.37 -1.17 7.41
C ALA A 269 21.14 -0.35 7.88
N SER A 270 20.30 0.12 6.93
CA SER A 270 19.12 0.95 7.20
C SER A 270 17.81 0.16 7.27
N MET A 271 17.83 -1.14 6.96
CA MET A 271 16.61 -1.96 6.87
C MET A 271 15.74 -1.91 8.12
N TYR A 272 16.36 -1.92 9.30
CA TYR A 272 15.63 -1.95 10.56
C TYR A 272 15.01 -0.59 10.96
N PRO A 273 15.72 0.55 10.86
CA PRO A 273 15.08 1.87 10.92
C PRO A 273 13.94 2.03 9.92
N LEU A 274 14.14 1.62 8.66
CA LEU A 274 13.11 1.72 7.62
C LEU A 274 11.86 0.89 7.93
N ALA A 275 12.01 -0.30 8.52
CA ALA A 275 10.89 -1.13 8.93
C ALA A 275 9.95 -0.45 9.95
N LYS A 276 10.43 0.55 10.69
CA LYS A 276 9.69 1.31 11.70
C LYS A 276 9.24 2.69 11.21
N ASP A 277 9.49 3.01 9.95
CA ASP A 277 9.10 4.28 9.34
C ASP A 277 7.77 4.13 8.57
N GLN A 278 6.95 5.18 8.56
CA GLN A 278 5.65 5.19 7.88
C GLN A 278 5.76 4.91 6.37
N CYS A 279 6.76 5.49 5.73
CA CYS A 279 7.03 5.33 4.30
C CYS A 279 8.02 4.19 4.07
N GLY A 280 9.10 4.13 4.86
CA GLY A 280 10.16 3.15 4.75
C GLY A 280 9.66 1.71 4.89
N CYS A 281 8.66 1.45 5.74
CA CYS A 281 8.14 0.10 5.91
C CYS A 281 7.51 -0.42 4.61
N ARG A 282 6.96 0.46 3.76
CA ARG A 282 6.37 0.10 2.45
C ARG A 282 7.46 -0.34 1.48
N PHE A 283 8.57 0.38 1.46
CA PHE A 283 9.73 0.02 0.67
C PHE A 283 10.29 -1.35 1.07
N VAL A 284 10.48 -1.59 2.38
CA VAL A 284 10.94 -2.88 2.90
C VAL A 284 9.98 -4.03 2.52
N GLN A 285 8.66 -3.79 2.59
CA GLN A 285 7.66 -4.78 2.14
C GLN A 285 7.88 -5.19 0.68
N ARG A 286 8.14 -4.22 -0.22
CA ARG A 286 8.42 -4.53 -1.64
C ARG A 286 9.71 -5.32 -1.80
N MET A 287 10.76 -4.99 -1.06
CA MET A 287 12.00 -5.76 -1.10
C MET A 287 11.81 -7.21 -0.64
N ILE A 288 10.96 -7.45 0.38
CA ILE A 288 10.61 -8.81 0.82
C ILE A 288 9.84 -9.55 -0.28
N GLU A 289 8.88 -8.90 -0.92
CA GLU A 289 8.07 -9.50 -1.99
C GLU A 289 8.92 -9.99 -3.18
N VAL A 290 9.95 -9.23 -3.56
CA VAL A 290 10.85 -9.59 -4.66
C VAL A 290 12.09 -10.39 -4.22
N GLY A 291 12.22 -10.69 -2.93
CA GLY A 291 13.31 -11.51 -2.38
C GLY A 291 14.68 -10.81 -2.31
N TRP A 292 14.72 -9.48 -2.24
CA TRP A 292 15.97 -8.70 -2.16
C TRP A 292 16.58 -8.62 -0.75
N VAL A 293 15.85 -9.08 0.27
CA VAL A 293 16.31 -9.05 1.67
C VAL A 293 16.23 -10.43 2.30
N SER A 294 17.23 -10.74 3.13
CA SER A 294 17.20 -11.96 3.95
C SER A 294 16.06 -11.88 4.96
N THR A 295 15.28 -12.95 5.05
CA THR A 295 14.11 -13.07 5.92
C THR A 295 14.50 -13.49 7.35
N THR A 296 15.76 -13.90 7.55
CA THR A 296 16.23 -14.50 8.82
C THR A 296 16.85 -13.51 9.78
N THR A 297 17.26 -12.31 9.32
CA THR A 297 18.00 -11.30 10.09
C THR A 297 17.10 -10.37 10.92
N TRP A 298 15.78 -10.46 10.76
CA TRP A 298 14.84 -9.56 11.42
C TRP A 298 14.62 -9.88 12.90
N ASP A 299 14.70 -8.85 13.74
CA ASP A 299 14.33 -8.92 15.16
C ASP A 299 12.80 -8.88 15.32
N VAL A 300 12.22 -10.08 15.34
CA VAL A 300 10.77 -10.30 15.50
C VAL A 300 10.25 -9.72 16.81
N LYS A 301 11.01 -9.81 17.90
CA LYS A 301 10.58 -9.36 19.23
C LYS A 301 10.23 -7.88 19.22
N THR A 302 11.07 -7.08 18.57
CA THR A 302 10.87 -5.65 18.58
C THR A 302 9.89 -5.19 17.49
N LEU A 303 9.83 -5.88 16.34
CA LEU A 303 8.96 -5.45 15.24
C LEU A 303 7.50 -5.87 15.39
N ILE A 304 7.21 -7.01 16.04
CA ILE A 304 5.86 -7.59 16.06
C ILE A 304 4.81 -6.69 16.72
N ASN A 305 5.21 -5.89 17.72
CA ASN A 305 4.33 -4.93 18.39
C ASN A 305 4.70 -3.47 18.07
N GLU A 306 5.38 -3.24 16.95
CA GLU A 306 5.73 -1.90 16.48
C GLU A 306 4.66 -1.41 15.48
N LYS A 307 4.35 -0.10 15.51
CA LYS A 307 3.27 0.53 14.73
C LYS A 307 3.38 0.27 13.22
N TYR A 308 4.59 0.16 12.68
CA TYR A 308 4.82 -0.14 11.26
C TYR A 308 5.52 -1.50 11.07
N GLY A 309 6.37 -1.89 12.01
CA GLY A 309 7.14 -3.13 12.00
C GLY A 309 6.28 -4.39 11.97
N HIS A 310 5.07 -4.38 12.52
CA HIS A 310 4.18 -5.54 12.49
C HIS A 310 3.77 -5.91 11.04
N TYR A 311 3.70 -4.93 10.12
CA TYR A 311 3.49 -5.20 8.70
C TYR A 311 4.67 -5.94 8.07
N ILE A 312 5.90 -5.69 8.52
CA ILE A 312 7.08 -6.42 8.06
C ILE A 312 6.97 -7.88 8.47
N ILE A 313 6.57 -8.17 9.72
CA ILE A 313 6.35 -9.54 10.18
C ILE A 313 5.27 -10.24 9.35
N GLN A 314 4.16 -9.58 9.05
CA GLN A 314 3.13 -10.14 8.16
C GLN A 314 3.67 -10.46 6.76
N HIS A 315 4.52 -9.60 6.19
CA HIS A 315 5.10 -9.85 4.87
C HIS A 315 6.11 -10.99 4.89
N LEU A 316 6.93 -11.10 5.94
CA LEU A 316 7.81 -12.26 6.13
C LEU A 316 7.00 -13.55 6.18
N LEU A 317 5.89 -13.58 6.92
CA LEU A 317 5.02 -14.75 7.03
C LEU A 317 4.27 -15.07 5.73
N LYS A 318 4.09 -14.09 4.84
CA LYS A 318 3.39 -14.26 3.56
C LYS A 318 4.34 -14.67 2.42
N HIS A 319 5.47 -13.99 2.27
CA HIS A 319 6.31 -14.04 1.06
C HIS A 319 7.61 -14.85 1.22
N SER A 320 8.01 -15.20 2.44
CA SER A 320 9.25 -15.98 2.64
C SER A 320 9.08 -17.45 2.23
N SER A 321 10.20 -18.18 2.17
CA SER A 321 10.21 -19.64 2.07
C SER A 321 9.46 -20.29 3.25
N SER A 322 8.90 -21.49 3.08
CA SER A 322 8.24 -22.22 4.19
C SER A 322 9.17 -22.40 5.40
N VAL A 323 10.46 -22.66 5.15
CA VAL A 323 11.49 -22.78 6.21
C VAL A 323 11.63 -21.48 6.99
N ASP A 324 11.70 -20.33 6.33
CA ASP A 324 11.87 -19.05 7.02
C ASP A 324 10.58 -18.59 7.71
N LYS A 325 9.41 -18.89 7.13
CA LYS A 325 8.13 -18.69 7.84
C LYS A 325 8.12 -19.44 9.17
N SER A 326 8.58 -20.69 9.19
CA SER A 326 8.69 -21.49 10.42
C SER A 326 9.72 -20.93 11.41
N LYS A 327 10.83 -20.34 10.94
CA LYS A 327 11.78 -19.64 11.84
C LYS A 327 11.17 -18.39 12.47
N VAL A 328 10.45 -17.58 11.68
CA VAL A 328 9.74 -16.40 12.19
C VAL A 328 8.68 -16.83 13.19
N PHE A 329 7.87 -17.84 12.85
CA PHE A 329 6.86 -18.40 13.74
C PHE A 329 7.45 -18.93 15.05
N ALA A 330 8.58 -19.65 15.01
CA ALA A 330 9.26 -20.13 16.22
C ALA A 330 9.68 -18.97 17.15
N ARG A 331 10.07 -17.80 16.60
CA ARG A 331 10.35 -16.60 17.40
C ARG A 331 9.06 -16.02 18.02
N ILE A 332 7.95 -16.02 17.28
CA ILE A 332 6.62 -15.61 17.78
C ILE A 332 6.21 -16.49 18.96
N VAL A 333 6.35 -17.82 18.83
CA VAL A 333 6.02 -18.78 19.90
C VAL A 333 6.81 -18.51 21.18
N ARG A 334 8.10 -18.17 21.08
CA ARG A 334 8.94 -17.82 22.25
C ARG A 334 8.50 -16.55 22.97
N LEU A 335 7.80 -15.64 22.29
CA LEU A 335 7.23 -14.44 22.92
C LEU A 335 5.90 -14.74 23.64
N GLY A 336 5.30 -15.90 23.35
CA GLY A 336 3.99 -16.32 23.86
C GLY A 336 2.85 -15.83 22.97
N VAL A 337 2.03 -16.75 22.46
CA VAL A 337 0.88 -16.42 21.60
C VAL A 337 -0.14 -15.57 22.36
N VAL A 338 -0.50 -15.99 23.57
CA VAL A 338 -1.57 -15.36 24.36
C VAL A 338 -1.28 -13.89 24.72
N PRO A 339 -0.07 -13.52 25.21
CA PRO A 339 0.28 -12.11 25.38
C PRO A 339 0.17 -11.28 24.10
N LEU A 340 0.58 -11.83 22.95
CA LEU A 340 0.53 -11.12 21.66
C LEU A 340 -0.91 -10.85 21.18
N CYS A 341 -1.86 -11.72 21.51
CA CYS A 341 -3.27 -11.51 21.16
C CYS A 341 -3.87 -10.24 21.80
N ARG A 342 -3.29 -9.76 22.91
CA ARG A 342 -3.77 -8.60 23.68
C ARG A 342 -3.04 -7.31 23.33
N GLN A 343 -2.20 -7.34 22.31
CA GLN A 343 -1.39 -6.20 21.91
C GLN A 343 -1.94 -5.60 20.62
N ARG A 344 -2.08 -4.27 20.60
CA ARG A 344 -2.68 -3.50 19.50
C ARG A 344 -2.17 -3.87 18.10
N TYR A 345 -0.86 -4.11 17.96
CA TYR A 345 -0.25 -4.40 16.67
C TYR A 345 0.01 -5.89 16.45
N ALA A 346 0.46 -6.60 17.49
CA ALA A 346 0.76 -8.02 17.38
C ALA A 346 -0.48 -8.90 17.19
N SER A 347 -1.66 -8.50 17.67
CA SER A 347 -2.92 -9.22 17.44
C SER A 347 -3.18 -9.42 15.95
N ASN A 348 -2.93 -8.39 15.12
CA ASN A 348 -3.08 -8.47 13.66
C ASN A 348 -2.15 -9.51 13.03
N VAL A 349 -0.96 -9.73 13.60
CA VAL A 349 -0.02 -10.75 13.13
C VAL A 349 -0.58 -12.14 13.44
N ILE A 350 -1.17 -12.34 14.62
CA ILE A 350 -1.82 -13.60 15.01
C ILE A 350 -3.05 -13.87 14.15
N GLU A 351 -3.91 -12.86 13.92
CA GLU A 351 -5.05 -12.95 13.00
C GLU A 351 -4.59 -13.38 11.60
N LYS A 352 -3.50 -12.79 11.09
CA LYS A 352 -3.01 -13.14 9.76
C LYS A 352 -2.45 -14.56 9.68
N LEU A 353 -1.82 -15.04 10.74
CA LEU A 353 -1.39 -16.43 10.88
C LEU A 353 -2.58 -17.39 10.91
N LEU A 354 -3.65 -17.06 11.62
CA LEU A 354 -4.86 -17.88 11.67
C LEU A 354 -5.56 -17.99 10.30
N MET A 355 -5.57 -16.90 9.52
CA MET A 355 -6.18 -16.90 8.20
C MET A 355 -5.34 -17.62 7.13
N ASN A 356 -4.03 -17.36 7.10
CA ASN A 356 -3.17 -17.68 5.95
C ASN A 356 -1.85 -18.40 6.34
N GLY A 357 -1.70 -18.82 7.59
CA GLY A 357 -0.49 -19.48 8.10
C GLY A 357 -0.35 -20.91 7.58
N GLN A 358 0.81 -21.53 7.85
CA GLN A 358 0.96 -22.96 7.60
C GLN A 358 0.02 -23.75 8.54
N PRO A 359 -0.54 -24.90 8.12
CA PRO A 359 -1.48 -25.67 8.93
C PRO A 359 -0.98 -25.98 10.35
N GLU A 360 0.31 -26.27 10.50
CA GLU A 360 0.96 -26.53 11.78
C GLU A 360 1.08 -25.28 12.67
N HIS A 361 1.26 -24.09 12.08
CA HIS A 361 1.28 -22.83 12.81
C HIS A 361 -0.11 -22.47 13.32
N VAL A 362 -1.13 -22.61 12.46
CA VAL A 362 -2.54 -22.38 12.81
C VAL A 362 -2.96 -23.30 13.95
N ARG A 363 -2.68 -24.61 13.82
CA ARG A 363 -2.98 -25.61 14.85
C ARG A 363 -2.33 -25.26 16.20
N TYR A 364 -1.07 -24.83 16.20
CA TYR A 364 -0.38 -24.44 17.42
C TYR A 364 -1.03 -23.22 18.10
N ILE A 365 -1.42 -22.20 17.30
CA ILE A 365 -2.11 -21.02 17.83
C ILE A 365 -3.44 -21.44 18.45
N ILE A 366 -4.25 -22.24 17.76
CA ILE A 366 -5.53 -22.74 18.28
C ILE A 366 -5.32 -23.48 19.61
N GLN A 367 -4.40 -24.44 19.65
CA GLN A 367 -4.09 -25.19 20.88
C GLN A 367 -3.65 -24.28 22.03
N SER A 368 -2.93 -23.19 21.74
CA SER A 368 -2.52 -22.21 22.75
C SER A 368 -3.71 -21.42 23.31
N LEU A 369 -4.75 -21.18 22.51
CA LEU A 369 -5.96 -20.44 22.89
C LEU A 369 -7.00 -21.32 23.60
N GLU A 370 -6.94 -22.64 23.42
CA GLU A 370 -7.78 -23.62 24.13
C GLU A 370 -7.33 -23.89 25.58
N GLY A 371 -6.18 -23.36 25.98
CA GLY A 371 -5.68 -23.49 27.35
C GLY A 371 -6.57 -22.78 28.38
N VAL A 372 -6.28 -23.07 29.64
CA VAL A 372 -6.81 -22.34 30.79
C VAL A 372 -5.71 -21.49 31.41
N ASP A 373 -6.08 -20.40 32.05
CA ASP A 373 -5.16 -19.61 32.87
C ASP A 373 -5.04 -20.14 34.31
N PHE A 374 -4.36 -19.39 35.17
CA PHE A 374 -4.13 -19.74 36.57
C PHE A 374 -5.42 -19.88 37.39
N ASP A 375 -6.50 -19.21 36.99
CA ASP A 375 -7.80 -19.26 37.67
C ASP A 375 -8.68 -20.43 37.14
N GLY A 376 -8.15 -21.22 36.20
CA GLY A 376 -8.90 -22.27 35.50
C GLY A 376 -9.89 -21.72 34.46
N VAL A 377 -9.83 -20.42 34.15
CA VAL A 377 -10.72 -19.80 33.16
C VAL A 377 -10.16 -20.04 31.76
N PRO A 378 -10.99 -20.45 30.77
CA PRO A 378 -10.53 -20.61 29.41
C PRO A 378 -9.94 -19.31 28.85
N ILE A 379 -8.74 -19.39 28.28
CA ILE A 379 -7.99 -18.24 27.76
C ILE A 379 -8.80 -17.54 26.66
N CYS A 380 -9.42 -18.30 25.75
CA CYS A 380 -10.27 -17.78 24.70
C CYS A 380 -11.45 -16.94 25.22
N VAL A 381 -12.03 -17.28 26.37
CA VAL A 381 -13.14 -16.53 26.98
C VAL A 381 -12.65 -15.18 27.52
N LYS A 382 -11.47 -15.13 28.16
CA LYS A 382 -10.88 -13.86 28.59
C LYS A 382 -10.50 -12.99 27.39
N LEU A 383 -9.90 -13.58 26.35
CA LEU A 383 -9.51 -12.85 25.14
C LEU A 383 -10.72 -12.34 24.35
N ALA A 384 -11.85 -13.05 24.35
CA ALA A 384 -13.08 -12.58 23.72
C ALA A 384 -13.62 -11.26 24.31
N LYS A 385 -13.25 -10.96 25.57
CA LYS A 385 -13.57 -9.69 26.25
C LYS A 385 -12.48 -8.62 26.12
N ASP A 386 -11.31 -8.97 25.58
CA ASP A 386 -10.19 -8.06 25.41
C ASP A 386 -10.38 -7.20 24.16
N GLN A 387 -10.03 -5.91 24.23
CA GLN A 387 -10.20 -4.92 23.15
C GLN A 387 -9.49 -5.29 21.83
N TYR A 388 -8.44 -6.11 21.87
CA TYR A 388 -7.75 -6.62 20.69
C TYR A 388 -7.94 -8.13 20.52
N GLY A 389 -7.94 -8.87 21.64
CA GLY A 389 -8.08 -10.32 21.64
C GLY A 389 -9.37 -10.82 21.01
N ASN A 390 -10.46 -10.06 21.07
CA ASN A 390 -11.76 -10.45 20.49
C ASN A 390 -11.66 -10.75 18.99
N TYR A 391 -10.89 -9.94 18.24
CA TYR A 391 -10.67 -10.15 16.81
C TYR A 391 -9.88 -11.43 16.54
N VAL A 392 -8.88 -11.72 17.37
CA VAL A 392 -8.11 -12.97 17.27
C VAL A 392 -9.00 -14.18 17.52
N ILE A 393 -9.90 -14.11 18.51
CA ILE A 393 -10.82 -15.20 18.83
C ILE A 393 -11.85 -15.42 17.72
N ASP A 394 -12.36 -14.36 17.09
CA ASP A 394 -13.22 -14.47 15.91
C ASP A 394 -12.52 -15.22 14.76
N LYS A 395 -11.27 -14.86 14.46
CA LYS A 395 -10.47 -15.57 13.44
C LYS A 395 -10.13 -16.99 13.86
N ALA A 396 -9.84 -17.23 15.13
CA ALA A 396 -9.52 -18.56 15.64
C ALA A 396 -10.73 -19.49 15.58
N ALA A 397 -11.92 -19.01 15.95
CA ALA A 397 -13.18 -19.76 15.90
C ALA A 397 -13.59 -20.14 14.47
N SER A 398 -13.18 -19.33 13.49
CA SER A 398 -13.45 -19.56 12.06
C SER A 398 -12.33 -20.34 11.36
N ALA A 399 -11.19 -20.56 12.01
CA ALA A 399 -10.04 -21.26 11.44
C ALA A 399 -10.24 -22.79 11.53
N PRO A 400 -9.59 -23.58 10.65
CA PRO A 400 -9.63 -25.04 10.73
C PRO A 400 -9.16 -25.57 12.10
N GLY A 401 -10.03 -26.31 12.80
CA GLY A 401 -9.77 -26.81 14.16
C GLY A 401 -10.22 -25.86 15.28
N GLY A 402 -10.84 -24.73 14.94
CA GLY A 402 -11.31 -23.70 15.87
C GLY A 402 -12.66 -23.96 16.52
N GLU A 403 -13.32 -25.08 16.21
CA GLU A 403 -14.69 -25.39 16.63
C GLU A 403 -14.83 -25.39 18.16
N ARG A 404 -13.81 -25.88 18.87
CA ARG A 404 -13.80 -25.90 20.33
C ARG A 404 -13.68 -24.50 20.93
N ILE A 405 -12.88 -23.61 20.33
CA ILE A 405 -12.79 -22.21 20.73
C ILE A 405 -14.17 -21.55 20.63
N LYS A 406 -14.86 -21.77 19.50
CA LYS A 406 -16.23 -21.29 19.30
C LYS A 406 -17.18 -21.78 20.40
N GLN A 407 -17.20 -23.09 20.66
CA GLN A 407 -18.04 -23.70 21.69
C GLN A 407 -17.75 -23.15 23.10
N MET A 408 -16.48 -22.99 23.47
CA MET A 408 -16.09 -22.47 24.79
C MET A 408 -16.55 -21.03 24.99
N VAL A 409 -16.40 -20.19 23.96
CA VAL A 409 -16.82 -18.78 24.00
C VAL A 409 -18.35 -18.67 24.07
N GLU A 410 -19.07 -19.41 23.24
CA GLU A 410 -20.55 -19.44 23.24
C GLU A 410 -21.12 -19.97 24.57
N SER A 411 -20.53 -21.04 25.13
CA SER A 411 -20.99 -21.64 26.39
C SER A 411 -20.78 -20.73 27.61
N ASN A 412 -19.84 -19.79 27.53
CA ASN A 412 -19.55 -18.85 28.62
C ASN A 412 -20.23 -17.49 28.42
N ALA A 413 -20.86 -17.22 27.26
CA ALA A 413 -21.46 -15.93 26.93
C ALA A 413 -22.56 -15.49 27.93
N GLY A 414 -23.29 -16.44 28.52
CA GLY A 414 -24.34 -16.17 29.51
C GLY A 414 -23.84 -15.72 30.90
N GLN A 415 -22.54 -15.83 31.18
CA GLN A 415 -21.93 -15.45 32.47
C GLN A 415 -21.23 -14.08 32.40
N TRP A 416 -21.51 -13.27 31.38
CA TRP A 416 -20.83 -12.00 31.17
C TRP A 416 -21.65 -10.87 31.79
N ASP A 417 -21.05 -10.16 32.77
CA ASP A 417 -21.67 -8.99 33.39
C ASP A 417 -22.08 -7.98 32.31
N GLY A 418 -23.38 -7.68 32.22
CA GLY A 418 -23.95 -6.69 31.29
C GLY A 418 -24.81 -7.24 30.15
N GLY A 419 -25.07 -8.55 30.04
CA GLY A 419 -26.08 -9.09 29.11
C GLY A 419 -25.80 -8.86 27.61
N GLY A 420 -24.56 -8.51 27.25
CA GLY A 420 -24.16 -8.28 25.87
C GLY A 420 -24.00 -9.59 25.09
N THR A 421 -24.77 -9.75 24.02
CA THR A 421 -24.48 -10.76 23.00
C THR A 421 -23.09 -10.48 22.44
N ILE A 422 -22.27 -11.52 22.25
CA ILE A 422 -21.00 -11.39 21.54
C ILE A 422 -21.33 -10.95 20.13
N HIS A 423 -21.18 -9.66 19.84
CA HIS A 423 -21.02 -9.22 18.48
C HIS A 423 -19.64 -9.70 18.04
N TYR A 424 -19.57 -10.91 17.47
CA TYR A 424 -18.53 -11.23 16.51
C TYR A 424 -18.45 -10.00 15.60
N SER A 425 -17.33 -9.30 15.66
CA SER A 425 -17.22 -7.94 15.15
C SER A 425 -17.78 -7.87 13.72
N GLN A 426 -18.98 -7.33 13.55
CA GLN A 426 -19.54 -6.99 12.23
C GLN A 426 -18.84 -5.76 11.62
N HIS A 427 -17.65 -5.40 12.10
CA HIS A 427 -16.89 -4.26 11.65
C HIS A 427 -15.66 -4.73 10.86
N PRO A 428 -15.65 -4.54 9.53
CA PRO A 428 -14.45 -4.77 8.74
C PRO A 428 -13.38 -3.75 9.13
N HIS A 429 -12.12 -4.16 9.08
CA HIS A 429 -10.91 -3.35 9.22
C HIS A 429 -11.06 -1.87 8.75
N GLN A 430 -11.34 -0.94 9.66
CA GLN A 430 -11.34 0.51 9.36
C GLN A 430 -10.12 1.26 9.90
N GLN A 431 -9.04 0.55 10.26
CA GLN A 431 -7.75 1.19 10.57
C GLN A 431 -6.59 0.66 9.73
N ALA A 432 -6.88 0.12 8.54
CA ALA A 432 -5.90 0.15 7.47
C ALA A 432 -5.71 1.64 7.11
N PRO A 433 -4.49 2.21 7.14
CA PRO A 433 -4.29 3.58 6.67
C PRO A 433 -4.91 3.73 5.27
N HIS A 434 -5.49 4.89 4.97
CA HIS A 434 -6.32 5.16 3.78
C HIS A 434 -5.72 4.68 2.43
N TRP A 435 -4.40 4.49 2.34
CA TRP A 435 -3.70 3.96 1.16
C TRP A 435 -3.80 2.42 0.99
N GLN A 436 -4.14 1.66 2.04
CA GLN A 436 -4.28 0.20 1.98
C GLN A 436 -5.64 -0.21 1.38
N GLN A 437 -6.65 0.64 1.52
CA GLN A 437 -7.98 0.46 0.91
C GLN A 437 -8.00 0.83 -0.58
N GLN A 438 -7.18 1.79 -1.03
CA GLN A 438 -7.12 2.20 -2.44
C GLN A 438 -6.71 1.07 -3.40
N HIS A 439 -6.03 0.02 -2.91
CA HIS A 439 -5.68 -1.15 -3.73
C HIS A 439 -6.77 -2.22 -3.79
N SER A 440 -7.73 -2.24 -2.85
CA SER A 440 -8.83 -3.22 -2.82
C SER A 440 -10.11 -2.71 -3.49
N SER A 441 -10.32 -1.40 -3.53
CA SER A 441 -11.56 -0.78 -4.05
C SER A 441 -11.59 -0.58 -5.58
N GLN A 442 -10.52 -0.87 -6.31
CA GLN A 442 -10.47 -0.72 -7.78
C GLN A 442 -10.91 -1.95 -8.57
N GLN A 443 -11.44 -3.01 -7.94
CA GLN A 443 -11.77 -4.27 -8.64
C GLN A 443 -13.24 -4.56 -8.92
N LEU A 444 -14.20 -3.71 -8.55
CA LEU A 444 -15.62 -3.98 -8.84
C LEU A 444 -16.39 -2.71 -9.24
N SER A 445 -16.32 -2.36 -10.53
CA SER A 445 -17.38 -1.62 -11.25
C SER A 445 -16.99 -1.46 -12.73
N SER A 446 -17.35 -2.44 -13.55
CA SER A 446 -17.44 -2.27 -15.00
C SER A 446 -18.80 -2.76 -15.48
N ALA A 447 -19.82 -1.91 -15.36
CA ALA A 447 -21.07 -2.10 -16.08
C ALA A 447 -20.81 -1.88 -17.58
N ALA A 448 -20.67 -2.98 -18.33
CA ALA A 448 -20.66 -2.94 -19.79
C ALA A 448 -22.02 -2.47 -20.33
N PRO A 449 -22.07 -1.59 -21.34
CA PRO A 449 -23.34 -1.19 -21.94
C PRO A 449 -23.94 -2.34 -22.77
N HIS A 450 -25.22 -2.63 -22.52
CA HIS A 450 -26.03 -3.57 -23.27
C HIS A 450 -26.00 -3.28 -24.78
N TYR A 451 -25.44 -4.20 -25.55
CA TYR A 451 -25.61 -4.29 -27.00
C TYR A 451 -26.88 -5.11 -27.29
N GLN A 452 -27.94 -4.46 -27.79
CA GLN A 452 -29.13 -5.14 -28.31
C GLN A 452 -28.88 -5.63 -29.74
N PRO A 453 -29.07 -6.92 -30.07
CA PRO A 453 -29.02 -7.38 -31.46
C PRO A 453 -30.29 -6.95 -32.21
N LYS A 454 -30.10 -6.26 -33.34
CA LYS A 454 -31.16 -5.97 -34.30
C LYS A 454 -31.74 -7.26 -34.88
N GLN A 455 -33.06 -7.37 -34.85
CA GLN A 455 -33.84 -8.37 -35.57
C GLN A 455 -33.52 -8.35 -37.08
N GLN A 456 -33.09 -9.49 -37.63
CA GLN A 456 -33.08 -9.71 -39.07
C GLN A 456 -34.09 -10.80 -39.43
N ARG A 457 -35.03 -10.38 -40.28
CA ARG A 457 -36.14 -11.17 -40.84
C ARG A 457 -35.63 -12.36 -41.64
N GLN A 458 -36.35 -13.47 -41.47
CA GLN A 458 -36.32 -14.63 -42.34
C GLN A 458 -36.68 -14.24 -43.77
N LEU A 459 -35.85 -14.65 -44.73
CA LEU A 459 -36.25 -14.91 -46.11
C LEU A 459 -35.52 -16.17 -46.61
N SER A 460 -36.23 -16.90 -47.45
CA SER A 460 -36.14 -18.32 -47.73
C SER A 460 -35.16 -18.74 -48.84
N SER A 461 -34.77 -20.02 -48.74
CA SER A 461 -34.57 -21.02 -49.82
C SER A 461 -33.37 -20.95 -50.78
N ASN A 462 -32.81 -22.15 -50.96
CA ASN A 462 -32.07 -22.73 -52.09
C ASN A 462 -30.53 -22.71 -52.05
N ALA A 463 -29.99 -23.89 -51.71
CA ALA A 463 -28.61 -24.33 -51.95
C ALA A 463 -28.37 -24.64 -53.44
N PRO A 464 -27.10 -24.69 -53.87
CA PRO A 464 -26.57 -25.98 -54.27
C PRO A 464 -25.13 -26.28 -53.77
N HIS A 465 -24.82 -27.58 -53.78
CA HIS A 465 -23.59 -28.24 -53.37
C HIS A 465 -22.29 -27.70 -53.98
N TYR A 466 -21.24 -27.62 -53.16
CA TYR A 466 -19.84 -27.67 -53.61
C TYR A 466 -18.97 -28.46 -52.61
N GLN A 467 -18.28 -29.49 -53.11
CA GLN A 467 -17.26 -30.25 -52.39
C GLN A 467 -15.93 -29.49 -52.36
N PRO A 468 -15.13 -29.53 -51.28
CA PRO A 468 -13.74 -29.09 -51.33
C PRO A 468 -12.76 -30.26 -51.55
N GLN A 469 -11.87 -30.06 -52.52
CA GLN A 469 -10.72 -30.90 -52.87
C GLN A 469 -9.61 -30.83 -51.81
N LYS A 470 -8.88 -31.94 -51.63
CA LYS A 470 -7.60 -32.04 -50.90
C LYS A 470 -6.50 -31.22 -51.58
N PRO A 471 -5.53 -30.67 -50.81
CA PRO A 471 -4.19 -30.45 -51.32
C PRO A 471 -3.14 -31.40 -50.69
N LEU A 472 -2.08 -31.58 -51.46
CA LEU A 472 -1.02 -32.58 -51.38
C LEU A 472 0.06 -32.29 -50.33
N ASN A 473 0.71 -33.38 -49.91
CA ASN A 473 1.99 -33.44 -49.21
C ASN A 473 3.11 -32.71 -49.96
N GLY A 474 3.95 -31.99 -49.20
CA GLY A 474 5.26 -31.50 -49.62
C GLY A 474 6.09 -31.12 -48.40
N ALA A 475 7.06 -31.98 -48.05
CA ALA A 475 7.98 -31.83 -46.93
C ALA A 475 9.26 -31.09 -47.34
N ALA A 476 9.80 -30.24 -46.47
CA ALA A 476 11.24 -29.90 -46.29
C ALA A 476 11.43 -29.01 -45.02
N PRO A 477 12.65 -28.79 -44.47
CA PRO A 477 13.09 -29.46 -43.25
C PRO A 477 13.42 -28.53 -42.06
N LEU A 478 13.57 -29.16 -40.89
CA LEU A 478 13.95 -28.61 -39.58
C LEU A 478 15.38 -28.04 -39.57
N TYR A 479 15.53 -26.83 -39.04
CA TYR A 479 16.80 -26.21 -38.66
C TYR A 479 17.03 -26.41 -37.14
N GLN A 480 18.17 -26.99 -36.77
CA GLN A 480 18.69 -27.00 -35.39
C GLN A 480 19.66 -25.82 -35.18
N PRO A 481 19.79 -25.27 -33.95
CA PRO A 481 20.72 -24.19 -33.65
C PRO A 481 22.11 -24.72 -33.22
N PRO A 482 23.19 -23.95 -33.40
CA PRO A 482 24.53 -24.35 -32.97
C PRO A 482 24.83 -23.99 -31.51
N HIS A 483 25.79 -24.74 -30.96
CA HIS A 483 26.41 -24.62 -29.65
C HIS A 483 27.26 -23.36 -29.45
#